data_AF-A0A1Y1Q626-F1
#
_entry.id   AF-A0A1Y1Q626-F1
#
_cell.length_a   1.000
_cell.length_b   1.000
_cell.length_c   1.000
_cell.angle_alpha   90.00
_cell.angle_beta   90.00
_cell.angle_gamma   90.00
#
_symmetry.space_group_name_H-M   'P 1'
#
loop_
_entity.id
_entity.type
_entity.pdbx_description
1 polymer ?
#
loop_
_entity_poly.entity_id
_entity_poly.type
_entity_poly.pdbx_seq_one_letter_code
_entity_poly.pdbx_strand_id
1 'polypeptide(L)'
;MNTKSTHLRIRFVWVTCLVGLLLLPSWSVAVSEDLKEIIKQNYQQKPDYQTANNKLSDVLKDNRRTPDDRQFILIYLTLIALVNKETEQTDNYLCQLLSVQPGFDPEFSTSDITDSFKEAFNRLKTQNLCLPLNSYEPEVKKALVEKNCDRVEQLLVKWEILLPESSPELGNVKKWREDIQSSKILGQCSSNEPSPEQLPPRPLTSCGVIRFRVEKLVTQNCQPLLTAKRYIATGPTKTVEGTALECYQQAQKLCPDDPNVRKGFEDMETFYVEKIKQALSAKQFDKAKSLLDNLKAVNPQSPSIKDFESKLP
;
A
#
# COMPACT_ATOMS: atom_id res chain seq x y z
N MET A 1 -41.87 12.54 6.91
CA MET A 1 -40.64 13.34 7.15
C MET A 1 -39.65 13.06 6.04
N ASN A 2 -39.21 14.10 5.34
CA ASN A 2 -38.63 14.01 3.99
C ASN A 2 -37.08 14.03 4.05
N THR A 3 -36.44 12.86 4.11
CA THR A 3 -34.97 12.69 4.22
C THR A 3 -34.18 13.13 2.98
N LYS A 4 -34.86 13.45 1.87
CA LYS A 4 -34.20 13.94 0.65
C LYS A 4 -33.74 15.41 0.75
N SER A 5 -34.29 16.20 1.67
CA SER A 5 -33.98 17.64 1.80
C SER A 5 -32.65 17.92 2.53
N THR A 6 -32.27 17.07 3.48
CA THR A 6 -31.03 17.21 4.26
C THR A 6 -29.78 16.91 3.42
N HIS A 7 -29.84 15.95 2.49
CA HIS A 7 -28.70 15.65 1.60
C HIS A 7 -28.39 16.79 0.61
N LEU A 8 -29.41 17.55 0.17
CA LEU A 8 -29.21 18.66 -0.76
C LEU A 8 -28.59 19.88 -0.07
N ARG A 9 -28.98 20.15 1.18
CA ARG A 9 -28.44 21.26 1.99
C ARG A 9 -26.99 21.04 2.40
N ILE A 10 -26.61 19.80 2.74
CA ILE A 10 -25.22 19.47 3.05
C ILE A 10 -24.35 19.70 1.81
N ARG A 11 -24.72 19.17 0.64
CA ARG A 11 -23.95 19.36 -0.61
C ARG A 11 -23.75 20.84 -0.99
N PHE A 12 -24.71 21.71 -0.68
CA PHE A 12 -24.63 23.13 -0.99
C PHE A 12 -23.60 23.88 -0.12
N VAL A 13 -23.50 23.54 1.17
CA VAL A 13 -22.55 24.16 2.11
C VAL A 13 -21.09 23.81 1.76
N TRP A 14 -20.84 22.59 1.28
CA TRP A 14 -19.51 22.15 0.84
C TRP A 14 -19.05 22.88 -0.43
N VAL A 15 -19.96 23.14 -1.37
CA VAL A 15 -19.63 23.86 -2.62
C VAL A 15 -19.30 25.33 -2.35
N THR A 16 -20.00 25.99 -1.41
CA THR A 16 -19.73 27.40 -1.10
C THR A 16 -18.42 27.61 -0.32
N CYS A 17 -18.01 26.67 0.55
CA CYS A 17 -16.71 26.74 1.22
C CYS A 17 -15.55 26.51 0.23
N LEU A 18 -15.73 25.62 -0.75
CA LEU A 18 -14.70 25.30 -1.74
C LEU A 18 -14.47 26.42 -2.77
N VAL A 19 -15.51 27.22 -3.06
CA VAL A 19 -15.40 28.42 -3.91
C VAL A 19 -14.72 29.57 -3.15
N GLY A 20 -14.88 29.68 -1.83
CA GLY A 20 -14.16 30.63 -0.98
C GLY A 20 -12.64 30.39 -0.97
N LEU A 21 -12.24 29.11 -0.98
CA LEU A 21 -10.84 28.63 -0.99
C LEU A 21 -10.01 29.12 -2.19
N LEU A 22 -10.63 29.66 -3.24
CA LEU A 22 -9.99 29.92 -4.54
C LEU A 22 -9.98 31.39 -4.98
N LEU A 23 -10.53 32.31 -4.18
CA LEU A 23 -10.60 33.74 -4.52
C LEU A 23 -9.69 34.63 -3.67
N LEU A 24 -8.80 34.07 -2.86
CA LEU A 24 -7.91 34.85 -1.99
C LEU A 24 -6.49 35.02 -2.57
N PRO A 25 -5.96 36.25 -2.60
CA PRO A 25 -4.69 36.61 -3.25
C PRO A 25 -3.42 36.20 -2.49
N SER A 26 -3.52 35.42 -1.40
CA SER A 26 -2.40 35.15 -0.49
C SER A 26 -1.61 33.87 -0.78
N TRP A 27 -2.05 33.02 -1.71
CA TRP A 27 -1.22 31.91 -2.20
C TRP A 27 -0.23 32.46 -3.23
N SER A 28 0.84 33.08 -2.72
CA SER A 28 1.99 33.57 -3.52
C SER A 28 2.90 32.44 -4.02
N VAL A 29 2.49 31.19 -3.78
CA VAL A 29 3.12 30.00 -4.33
C VAL A 29 2.97 30.03 -5.84
N ALA A 30 4.07 29.93 -6.57
CA ALA A 30 4.11 29.96 -8.04
C ALA A 30 3.54 28.65 -8.63
N VAL A 31 2.28 28.35 -8.34
CA VAL A 31 1.56 27.21 -8.90
C VAL A 31 1.37 27.44 -10.39
N SER A 32 1.66 26.41 -11.18
CA SER A 32 1.56 26.49 -12.63
C SER A 32 0.13 26.81 -13.10
N GLU A 33 -0.01 27.64 -14.14
CA GLU A 33 -1.31 28.10 -14.64
C GLU A 33 -2.20 26.96 -15.16
N ASP A 34 -1.60 25.89 -15.67
CA ASP A 34 -2.34 24.70 -16.11
C ASP A 34 -3.02 23.96 -14.94
N LEU A 35 -2.40 23.91 -13.75
CA LEU A 35 -3.02 23.35 -12.55
C LEU A 35 -4.21 24.20 -12.10
N LYS A 36 -4.06 25.53 -12.11
CA LYS A 36 -5.16 26.44 -11.80
C LYS A 36 -6.33 26.24 -12.75
N GLU A 37 -6.06 26.05 -14.03
CA GLU A 37 -7.09 25.79 -15.05
C GLU A 37 -7.77 24.42 -14.85
N ILE A 38 -7.03 23.36 -14.49
CA ILE A 38 -7.62 22.06 -14.14
C ILE A 38 -8.58 22.21 -12.96
N ILE A 39 -8.19 22.92 -11.90
CA ILE A 39 -9.06 23.14 -10.74
C ILE A 39 -10.29 23.96 -11.13
N LYS A 40 -10.09 25.09 -11.82
CA LYS A 40 -11.18 25.96 -12.27
C LYS A 40 -12.23 25.22 -13.11
N GLN A 41 -11.80 24.46 -14.11
CA GLN A 41 -12.71 23.76 -15.01
C GLN A 41 -13.49 22.64 -14.31
N ASN A 42 -12.81 21.82 -13.49
CA ASN A 42 -13.37 20.57 -12.99
C ASN A 42 -13.95 20.69 -11.56
N TYR A 43 -13.72 21.81 -10.85
CA TYR A 43 -14.34 22.09 -9.56
C TYR A 43 -15.29 23.27 -9.58
N GLN A 44 -14.90 24.39 -10.17
CA GLN A 44 -15.70 25.62 -10.05
C GLN A 44 -16.86 25.66 -11.04
N GLN A 45 -16.60 25.29 -12.30
CA GLN A 45 -17.60 25.43 -13.38
C GLN A 45 -18.56 24.25 -13.45
N LYS A 46 -18.03 23.04 -13.28
CA LYS A 46 -18.81 21.80 -13.30
C LYS A 46 -18.13 20.78 -12.39
N PRO A 47 -18.56 20.62 -11.13
CA PRO A 47 -17.90 19.74 -10.18
C PRO A 47 -17.97 18.29 -10.66
N ASP A 48 -16.85 17.84 -11.21
CA ASP A 48 -16.60 16.47 -11.68
C ASP A 48 -15.31 16.00 -11.00
N TYR A 49 -15.49 15.56 -9.75
CA TYR A 49 -14.38 15.15 -8.89
C TYR A 49 -13.60 13.95 -9.44
N GLN A 50 -14.26 13.08 -10.20
CA GLN A 50 -13.59 11.92 -10.80
C GLN A 50 -12.67 12.35 -11.95
N THR A 51 -13.16 13.22 -12.84
CA THR A 51 -12.32 13.80 -13.90
C THR A 51 -11.18 14.62 -13.32
N ALA A 52 -11.45 15.42 -12.27
CA ALA A 52 -10.42 16.18 -11.57
C ALA A 52 -9.35 15.26 -10.94
N ASN A 53 -9.76 14.20 -10.23
CA ASN A 53 -8.87 13.22 -9.63
C ASN A 53 -7.96 12.56 -10.66
N ASN A 54 -8.52 12.13 -11.79
CA ASN A 54 -7.75 11.49 -12.86
C ASN A 54 -6.70 12.44 -13.45
N LYS A 55 -7.11 13.67 -13.79
CA LYS A 55 -6.19 14.70 -14.34
C LYS A 55 -5.08 15.05 -13.35
N LEU A 56 -5.42 15.31 -12.10
CA LEU A 56 -4.45 15.66 -11.06
C LEU A 56 -3.49 14.49 -10.77
N SER A 57 -4.01 13.26 -10.73
CA SER A 57 -3.18 12.06 -10.56
C SER A 57 -2.22 11.84 -11.72
N ASP A 58 -2.64 12.14 -12.94
CA ASP A 58 -1.76 12.07 -14.11
C ASP A 58 -0.68 13.16 -14.08
N VAL A 59 -1.02 14.39 -13.66
CA VAL A 59 -0.04 15.46 -13.50
C VAL A 59 0.95 15.15 -12.36
N LEU A 60 0.50 14.52 -11.26
CA LEU A 60 1.35 14.14 -10.14
C LEU A 60 2.48 13.17 -10.56
N LYS A 61 2.24 12.34 -11.59
CA LYS A 61 3.24 11.41 -12.14
C LYS A 61 4.37 12.13 -12.90
N ASP A 62 4.20 13.39 -13.31
CA ASP A 62 5.26 14.15 -13.98
C ASP A 62 6.33 14.59 -12.97
N ASN A 63 7.51 13.96 -13.05
CA ASN A 63 8.65 14.25 -12.17
C ASN A 63 9.28 15.63 -12.39
N ARG A 64 8.88 16.38 -13.41
CA ARG A 64 9.39 17.73 -13.68
C ARG A 64 8.64 18.82 -12.90
N ARG A 65 7.56 18.48 -12.20
CA ARG A 65 6.77 19.44 -11.41
C ARG A 65 7.56 19.95 -10.21
N THR A 66 7.33 21.22 -9.87
CA THR A 66 7.93 21.82 -8.70
C THR A 66 7.40 21.16 -7.42
N PRO A 67 8.14 21.20 -6.30
CA PRO A 67 7.63 20.74 -5.01
C PRO A 67 6.31 21.40 -4.62
N ASP A 68 6.19 22.70 -4.92
CA ASP A 68 4.99 23.51 -4.70
C ASP A 68 3.78 23.02 -5.50
N ASP A 69 3.96 22.72 -6.79
CA ASP A 69 2.91 22.12 -7.64
C ASP A 69 2.48 20.75 -7.09
N ARG A 70 3.44 19.93 -6.66
CA ARG A 70 3.16 18.60 -6.09
C ARG A 70 2.39 18.70 -4.80
N GLN A 71 2.79 19.61 -3.91
CA GLN A 71 2.08 19.90 -2.68
C GLN A 71 0.64 20.33 -2.97
N PHE A 72 0.47 21.28 -3.90
CA PHE A 72 -0.84 21.75 -4.33
C PHE A 72 -1.71 20.59 -4.82
N ILE A 73 -1.21 19.78 -5.75
CA ILE A 73 -1.92 18.61 -6.29
C ILE A 73 -2.34 17.65 -5.18
N LEU A 74 -1.44 17.33 -4.24
CA LEU A 74 -1.72 16.39 -3.14
C LEU A 74 -2.80 16.91 -2.20
N ILE A 75 -2.82 18.20 -1.87
CA ILE A 75 -3.90 18.81 -1.08
C ILE A 75 -5.25 18.61 -1.78
N TYR A 76 -5.35 18.89 -3.09
CA TYR A 76 -6.60 18.75 -3.83
C TYR A 76 -7.05 17.29 -3.97
N LEU A 77 -6.11 16.37 -4.21
CA LEU A 77 -6.38 14.94 -4.26
C LEU A 77 -6.88 14.41 -2.90
N THR A 78 -6.29 14.85 -1.79
CA THR A 78 -6.81 14.56 -0.43
C THR A 78 -8.24 15.08 -0.26
N LEU A 79 -8.52 16.31 -0.67
CA LEU A 79 -9.86 16.90 -0.56
C LEU A 79 -10.89 16.13 -1.39
N ILE A 80 -10.54 15.67 -2.60
CA ILE A 80 -11.44 14.82 -3.41
C ILE A 80 -11.73 13.51 -2.69
N ALA A 81 -10.68 12.82 -2.23
CA ALA A 81 -10.82 11.54 -1.55
C ALA A 81 -11.71 11.67 -0.31
N LEU A 82 -11.56 12.76 0.45
CA LEU A 82 -12.43 13.08 1.59
C LEU A 82 -13.90 13.27 1.19
N VAL A 83 -14.17 14.05 0.13
CA VAL A 83 -15.53 14.27 -0.37
C VAL A 83 -16.17 12.96 -0.85
N ASN A 84 -15.38 12.08 -1.46
CA ASN A 84 -15.80 10.75 -1.90
C ASN A 84 -15.88 9.71 -0.77
N LYS A 85 -15.43 10.06 0.44
CA LYS A 85 -15.31 9.15 1.60
C LYS A 85 -14.35 7.98 1.37
N GLU A 86 -13.32 8.19 0.55
CA GLU A 86 -12.23 7.26 0.27
C GLU A 86 -11.14 7.43 1.33
N THR A 87 -11.35 6.88 2.53
CA THR A 87 -10.47 7.09 3.70
C THR A 87 -9.04 6.62 3.46
N GLU A 88 -8.87 5.50 2.77
CA GLU A 88 -7.54 4.94 2.46
C GLU A 88 -6.74 5.82 1.50
N GLN A 89 -7.42 6.33 0.47
CA GLN A 89 -6.81 7.22 -0.52
C GLN A 89 -6.50 8.60 0.08
N THR A 90 -7.36 9.07 0.97
CA THR A 90 -7.12 10.27 1.79
C THR A 90 -5.83 10.14 2.59
N ASP A 91 -5.67 9.03 3.32
CA ASP A 91 -4.50 8.79 4.17
C ASP A 91 -3.22 8.68 3.33
N ASN A 92 -3.30 8.03 2.16
CA ASN A 92 -2.18 7.93 1.22
C ASN A 92 -1.72 9.31 0.71
N TYR A 93 -2.64 10.14 0.22
CA TYR A 93 -2.29 11.47 -0.26
C TYR A 93 -1.77 12.38 0.84
N LEU A 94 -2.31 12.29 2.05
CA LEU A 94 -1.81 13.04 3.20
C LEU A 94 -0.40 12.61 3.62
N CYS A 95 -0.07 11.31 3.60
CA CYS A 95 1.30 10.87 3.85
C CYS A 95 2.27 11.33 2.74
N GLN A 96 1.85 11.32 1.48
CA GLN A 96 2.64 11.91 0.39
C GLN A 96 2.85 13.42 0.60
N LEU A 97 1.81 14.14 1.00
CA LEU A 97 1.86 15.58 1.28
C LEU A 97 2.87 15.89 2.38
N LEU A 98 2.80 15.16 3.49
CA LEU A 98 3.75 15.26 4.60
C LEU A 98 5.17 14.86 4.22
N SER A 99 5.34 14.01 3.19
CA SER A 99 6.66 13.67 2.67
C SER A 99 7.26 14.79 1.82
N VAL A 100 6.43 15.49 1.03
CA VAL A 100 6.85 16.66 0.24
C VAL A 100 7.13 17.86 1.13
N GLN A 101 6.28 18.09 2.14
CA GLN A 101 6.44 19.19 3.09
C GLN A 101 6.13 18.73 4.52
N PRO A 102 7.14 18.27 5.29
CA PRO A 102 6.95 17.77 6.65
C PRO A 102 6.42 18.81 7.65
N GLY A 103 6.68 20.09 7.36
CA GLY A 103 6.15 21.23 8.12
C GLY A 103 4.80 21.73 7.63
N PHE A 104 4.13 21.02 6.73
CA PHE A 104 2.78 21.41 6.29
C PHE A 104 1.87 21.43 7.50
N ASP A 105 1.29 22.58 7.75
CA ASP A 105 0.33 22.78 8.83
C ASP A 105 -0.94 23.38 8.21
N PRO A 106 -2.07 22.64 8.23
CA PRO A 106 -3.31 23.14 7.68
C PRO A 106 -3.81 24.39 8.42
N GLU A 107 -3.35 24.69 9.63
CA GLU A 107 -3.75 25.89 10.36
C GLU A 107 -3.28 27.19 9.70
N PHE A 108 -2.18 27.15 8.94
CA PHE A 108 -1.68 28.31 8.19
C PHE A 108 -2.35 28.48 6.82
N SER A 109 -3.14 27.49 6.39
CA SER A 109 -3.76 27.44 5.08
C SER A 109 -5.26 27.78 5.17
N THR A 110 -5.54 29.04 5.50
CA THR A 110 -6.83 29.77 5.41
C THR A 110 -8.05 29.17 6.16
N SER A 111 -9.06 30.03 6.36
CA SER A 111 -10.34 29.75 7.00
C SER A 111 -11.19 28.64 6.36
N ASP A 112 -10.69 28.01 5.29
CA ASP A 112 -11.50 27.32 4.30
C ASP A 112 -11.21 25.81 4.22
N ILE A 113 -10.21 25.32 4.98
CA ILE A 113 -10.02 23.87 5.17
C ILE A 113 -11.15 23.34 6.05
N THR A 114 -11.90 22.38 5.51
CA THR A 114 -13.05 21.78 6.21
C THR A 114 -12.61 21.04 7.48
N ASP A 115 -13.47 21.04 8.49
CA ASP A 115 -13.19 20.32 9.75
C ASP A 115 -12.85 18.84 9.50
N SER A 116 -13.43 18.21 8.48
CA SER A 116 -13.10 16.84 8.08
C SER A 116 -11.68 16.66 7.57
N PHE A 117 -11.12 17.65 6.85
CA PHE A 117 -9.70 17.61 6.47
C PHE A 117 -8.81 17.78 7.70
N LYS A 118 -9.11 18.75 8.58
CA LYS A 118 -8.36 18.95 9.83
C LYS A 118 -8.40 17.72 10.71
N GLU A 119 -9.56 17.08 10.83
CA GLU A 119 -9.74 15.83 11.57
C GLU A 119 -8.93 14.69 10.96
N ALA A 120 -8.97 14.50 9.64
CA ALA A 120 -8.17 13.49 8.96
C ALA A 120 -6.66 13.74 9.11
N PHE A 121 -6.24 15.00 8.97
CA PHE A 121 -4.85 15.41 9.14
C PHE A 121 -4.37 15.17 10.59
N ASN A 122 -5.15 15.60 11.57
CA ASN A 122 -4.85 15.40 12.99
C ASN A 122 -4.89 13.92 13.38
N ARG A 123 -5.78 13.12 12.78
CA ARG A 123 -5.80 11.67 12.96
C ARG A 123 -4.48 11.04 12.49
N LEU A 124 -3.98 11.42 11.32
CA LEU A 124 -2.69 10.90 10.82
C LEU A 124 -1.50 11.33 11.68
N LYS A 125 -1.50 12.59 12.12
CA LYS A 125 -0.47 13.16 13.01
C LYS A 125 -0.44 12.43 14.35
N THR A 126 -1.61 12.21 14.97
CA THR A 126 -1.72 11.52 16.26
C THR A 126 -1.43 10.01 16.17
N GLN A 127 -1.71 9.39 15.03
CA GLN A 127 -1.41 7.97 14.81
C GLN A 127 0.06 7.71 14.41
N ASN A 128 0.91 8.74 14.31
CA ASN A 128 2.31 8.63 13.83
C ASN A 128 2.41 7.86 12.51
N LEU A 129 1.41 7.99 11.64
CA LEU A 129 1.34 7.19 10.40
C LEU A 129 2.33 7.67 9.34
N CYS A 130 2.72 8.95 9.40
CA CYS A 130 3.70 9.54 8.49
C CYS A 130 4.77 10.23 9.34
N LEU A 131 5.91 9.55 9.54
CA LEU A 131 7.11 10.23 10.02
C LEU A 131 7.61 11.16 8.90
N PRO A 132 8.16 12.35 9.22
CA PRO A 132 8.92 13.12 8.24
C PRO A 132 9.93 12.24 7.50
N LEU A 133 10.08 12.40 6.19
CA LEU A 133 10.98 11.56 5.40
C LEU A 133 12.42 11.56 5.95
N ASN A 134 12.84 12.70 6.49
CA ASN A 134 14.15 12.91 7.12
C ASN A 134 14.27 12.33 8.54
N SER A 135 13.18 11.89 9.17
CA SER A 135 13.21 11.30 10.52
C SER A 135 13.26 9.76 10.51
N TYR A 136 13.06 9.12 9.36
CA TYR A 136 13.21 7.66 9.24
C TYR A 136 14.65 7.20 9.47
N GLU A 137 15.66 7.87 8.92
CA GLU A 137 17.05 7.45 9.13
C GLU A 137 17.47 7.50 10.62
N PRO A 138 17.21 8.60 11.36
CA PRO A 138 17.44 8.63 12.80
C PRO A 138 16.67 7.54 13.56
N GLU A 139 15.40 7.29 13.22
CA GLU A 139 14.59 6.27 13.89
C GLU A 139 15.07 4.83 13.59
N VAL A 140 15.52 4.56 12.36
CA VAL A 140 16.15 3.28 12.00
C VAL A 140 17.44 3.09 12.80
N LYS A 141 18.32 4.11 12.84
CA LYS A 141 19.56 4.07 13.64
C LYS A 141 19.26 3.85 15.12
N LYS A 142 18.25 4.52 15.66
CA LYS A 142 17.80 4.35 17.05
C LYS A 142 17.31 2.92 17.31
N ALA A 143 16.44 2.40 16.45
CA ALA A 143 15.92 1.04 16.59
C ALA A 143 17.03 -0.03 16.45
N LEU A 144 18.06 0.23 15.65
CA LEU A 144 19.26 -0.62 15.57
C LEU A 144 20.08 -0.60 16.85
N VAL A 145 20.29 0.57 17.47
CA VAL A 145 20.95 0.69 18.78
C VAL A 145 20.15 -0.05 19.86
N GLU A 146 18.82 0.03 19.80
CA GLU A 146 17.88 -0.71 20.65
C GLU A 146 17.84 -2.22 20.35
N LYS A 147 18.51 -2.68 19.29
CA LYS A 147 18.50 -4.07 18.80
C LYS A 147 17.09 -4.58 18.46
N ASN A 148 16.17 -3.68 18.12
CA ASN A 148 14.78 -4.00 17.80
C ASN A 148 14.61 -4.16 16.28
N CYS A 149 14.92 -5.34 15.77
CA CYS A 149 15.04 -5.56 14.33
C CYS A 149 13.68 -5.65 13.63
N ASP A 150 12.63 -6.02 14.36
CA ASP A 150 11.24 -5.91 13.89
C ASP A 150 10.84 -4.44 13.67
N ARG A 151 11.19 -3.55 14.60
CA ARG A 151 10.95 -2.10 14.44
C ARG A 151 11.76 -1.53 13.29
N VAL A 152 13.00 -1.97 13.11
CA VAL A 152 13.85 -1.56 11.98
C VAL A 152 13.19 -1.94 10.66
N GLU A 153 12.74 -3.20 10.49
CA GLU A 153 12.10 -3.62 9.25
C GLU A 153 10.79 -2.88 9.01
N GLN A 154 9.98 -2.66 10.05
CA GLN A 154 8.77 -1.83 9.94
C GLN A 154 9.08 -0.40 9.51
N LEU A 155 10.12 0.22 10.05
CA LEU A 155 10.55 1.57 9.68
C LEU A 155 11.08 1.61 8.26
N LEU A 156 11.90 0.63 7.84
CA LEU A 156 12.43 0.53 6.48
C LEU A 156 11.32 0.30 5.47
N VAL A 157 10.35 -0.57 5.76
CA VAL A 157 9.17 -0.78 4.92
C VAL A 157 8.36 0.50 4.82
N LYS A 158 8.08 1.18 5.93
CA LYS A 158 7.38 2.48 5.92
C LYS A 158 8.15 3.55 5.15
N TRP A 159 9.48 3.58 5.27
CA TRP A 159 10.32 4.52 4.54
C TRP A 159 10.31 4.23 3.04
N GLU A 160 10.52 2.98 2.64
CA GLU A 160 10.36 2.48 1.27
C GLU A 160 8.98 2.79 0.71
N ILE A 161 7.96 2.81 1.57
CA ILE A 161 6.59 3.13 1.17
C ILE A 161 6.45 4.58 0.69
N LEU A 162 7.13 5.51 1.36
CA LEU A 162 6.98 6.95 1.13
C LEU A 162 7.91 7.49 0.04
N LEU A 163 8.93 6.73 -0.35
CA LEU A 163 9.93 7.16 -1.32
C LEU A 163 9.48 6.91 -2.77
N PRO A 164 9.63 7.90 -3.67
CA PRO A 164 9.51 7.69 -5.11
C PRO A 164 10.51 6.63 -5.61
N GLU A 165 10.19 5.89 -6.67
CA GLU A 165 11.13 4.89 -7.23
C GLU A 165 12.48 5.48 -7.68
N SER A 166 12.48 6.76 -8.06
CA SER A 166 13.67 7.52 -8.47
C SER A 166 14.41 8.20 -7.32
N SER A 167 13.97 8.06 -6.08
CA SER A 167 14.59 8.75 -4.95
C SER A 167 15.96 8.15 -4.61
N PRO A 168 17.00 8.98 -4.38
CA PRO A 168 18.30 8.51 -3.93
C PRO A 168 18.24 7.84 -2.56
N GLU A 169 17.31 8.24 -1.68
CA GLU A 169 17.08 7.64 -0.37
C GLU A 169 16.63 6.18 -0.46
N LEU A 170 16.00 5.77 -1.58
CA LEU A 170 15.65 4.37 -1.80
C LEU A 170 16.90 3.49 -1.87
N GLY A 171 18.01 4.04 -2.37
CA GLY A 171 19.33 3.40 -2.32
C GLY A 171 19.82 3.19 -0.89
N ASN A 172 19.56 4.15 0.01
CA ASN A 172 19.89 4.01 1.43
C ASN A 172 19.04 2.91 2.08
N VAL A 173 17.74 2.86 1.81
CA VAL A 173 16.85 1.82 2.36
C VAL A 173 17.28 0.42 1.92
N LYS A 174 17.61 0.25 0.64
CA LYS A 174 18.14 -1.02 0.10
C LYS A 174 19.45 -1.41 0.77
N LYS A 175 20.39 -0.47 0.88
CA LYS A 175 21.67 -0.68 1.56
C LYS A 175 21.48 -1.07 3.03
N TRP A 176 20.57 -0.42 3.76
CA TRP A 176 20.25 -0.79 5.14
C TRP A 176 19.73 -2.23 5.22
N ARG A 177 18.82 -2.63 4.33
CA ARG A 177 18.30 -4.01 4.30
C ARG A 177 19.41 -5.02 3.98
N GLU A 178 20.32 -4.70 3.05
CA GLU A 178 21.50 -5.52 2.76
C GLU A 178 22.47 -5.61 3.95
N ASP A 179 22.74 -4.50 4.64
CA ASP A 179 23.59 -4.46 5.83
C ASP A 179 23.00 -5.28 7.00
N ILE A 180 21.67 -5.27 7.13
CA ILE A 180 20.93 -6.12 8.09
C ILE A 180 21.06 -7.59 7.69
N GLN A 181 20.77 -7.95 6.44
CA GLN A 181 20.79 -9.33 5.97
C GLN A 181 22.19 -9.96 5.92
N SER A 182 23.22 -9.17 5.59
CA SER A 182 24.61 -9.63 5.43
C SER A 182 25.33 -9.95 6.75
N SER A 183 24.60 -10.06 7.85
CA SER A 183 25.08 -10.39 9.21
C SER A 183 26.01 -9.37 9.87
N LYS A 184 26.41 -8.32 9.14
CA LYS A 184 27.21 -7.20 9.68
C LYS A 184 26.51 -6.51 10.86
N ILE A 185 25.17 -6.52 10.86
CA ILE A 185 24.33 -5.97 11.91
C ILE A 185 23.60 -7.07 12.72
N LEU A 186 23.33 -8.26 12.16
CA LEU A 186 22.61 -9.33 12.89
C LEU A 186 23.32 -9.83 14.15
N GLY A 187 24.64 -9.67 14.26
CA GLY A 187 25.36 -9.94 15.52
C GLY A 187 24.88 -9.06 16.69
N GLN A 188 24.16 -7.97 16.41
CA GLN A 188 23.54 -7.08 17.39
C GLN A 188 22.05 -7.39 17.61
N CYS A 189 21.36 -7.99 16.63
CA CYS A 189 19.97 -8.46 16.72
C CYS A 189 19.88 -9.82 17.46
N SER A 190 20.31 -9.88 18.73
CA SER A 190 20.00 -11.05 19.56
C SER A 190 18.53 -10.98 19.96
N SER A 191 17.80 -12.07 19.74
CA SER A 191 16.42 -12.28 20.18
C SER A 191 16.32 -12.28 21.70
N ASN A 192 16.44 -11.11 22.32
CA ASN A 192 16.02 -10.90 23.69
C ASN A 192 14.51 -10.62 23.62
N GLU A 193 13.74 -11.67 23.82
CA GLU A 193 12.29 -11.59 23.98
C GLU A 193 11.98 -10.59 25.11
N PRO A 194 11.27 -9.48 24.84
CA PRO A 194 10.98 -8.50 25.88
C PRO A 194 10.08 -9.13 26.96
N SER A 195 10.40 -8.85 28.22
CA SER A 195 9.65 -9.33 29.37
C SER A 195 8.16 -8.95 29.27
N PRO A 196 7.20 -9.84 29.63
CA PRO A 196 5.78 -9.70 29.24
C PRO A 196 4.99 -8.53 29.84
N GLU A 197 5.58 -7.69 30.69
CA GLU A 197 4.81 -6.85 31.62
C GLU A 197 4.70 -5.36 31.23
N GLN A 198 5.20 -4.94 30.06
CA GLN A 198 5.10 -3.54 29.60
C GLN A 198 4.80 -3.37 28.11
N LEU A 199 3.84 -4.13 27.56
CA LEU A 199 3.34 -3.85 26.21
C LEU A 199 2.23 -2.79 26.26
N PRO A 200 2.38 -1.61 25.61
CA PRO A 200 1.27 -0.68 25.41
C PRO A 200 0.15 -1.37 24.60
N PRO A 201 -1.10 -0.86 24.66
CA PRO A 201 -2.22 -1.45 23.93
C PRO A 201 -1.85 -1.66 22.46
N ARG A 202 -2.06 -2.89 21.95
CA ARG A 202 -1.79 -3.24 20.55
C ARG A 202 -2.39 -2.15 19.65
N PRO A 203 -1.57 -1.38 18.92
CA PRO A 203 -2.10 -0.44 17.95
C PRO A 203 -2.94 -1.23 16.93
N LEU A 204 -4.08 -0.65 16.55
CA LEU A 204 -4.91 -1.17 15.46
C LEU A 204 -4.00 -1.51 14.28
N THR A 205 -4.21 -2.71 13.77
CA THR A 205 -3.23 -3.52 13.06
C THR A 205 -2.55 -2.79 11.91
N SER A 206 -1.22 -2.85 11.91
CA SER A 206 -0.31 -2.52 10.80
C SER A 206 -0.76 -3.07 9.42
N CYS A 207 -1.70 -4.01 9.35
CA CYS A 207 -2.28 -4.48 8.09
C CYS A 207 -3.12 -3.42 7.36
N GLY A 208 -3.58 -2.31 7.97
CA GLY A 208 -4.41 -1.34 7.23
C GLY A 208 -3.70 -0.73 6.01
N VAL A 209 -2.54 -0.11 6.23
CA VAL A 209 -1.72 0.50 5.16
C VAL A 209 -1.01 -0.58 4.32
N ILE A 210 -0.64 -1.70 4.95
CA ILE A 210 0.00 -2.82 4.24
C ILE A 210 -1.01 -3.53 3.30
N ARG A 211 -2.30 -3.56 3.67
CA ARG A 211 -3.36 -4.19 2.87
C ARG A 211 -3.49 -3.54 1.50
N PHE A 212 -3.41 -2.22 1.36
CA PHE A 212 -3.40 -1.57 0.05
C PHE A 212 -2.32 -2.12 -0.88
N ARG A 213 -1.11 -2.29 -0.33
CA ARG A 213 0.05 -2.79 -1.09
C ARG A 213 -0.03 -4.28 -1.34
N VAL A 214 -0.57 -5.05 -0.41
CA VAL A 214 -0.87 -6.46 -0.61
C VAL A 214 -1.94 -6.60 -1.69
N GLU A 215 -2.98 -5.79 -1.68
CA GLU A 215 -4.01 -5.76 -2.71
C GLU A 215 -3.42 -5.37 -4.06
N LYS A 216 -2.58 -4.33 -4.12
CA LYS A 216 -1.87 -3.95 -5.36
C LYS A 216 -0.92 -5.04 -5.84
N LEU A 217 -0.13 -5.65 -4.96
CA LEU A 217 0.78 -6.76 -5.25
C LEU A 217 -0.01 -7.97 -5.77
N VAL A 218 -1.10 -8.32 -5.10
CA VAL A 218 -1.97 -9.43 -5.50
C VAL A 218 -2.62 -9.14 -6.84
N THR A 219 -3.26 -7.98 -7.02
CA THR A 219 -4.01 -7.65 -8.24
C THR A 219 -3.11 -7.40 -9.45
N GLN A 220 -1.96 -6.73 -9.28
CA GLN A 220 -1.08 -6.34 -10.38
C GLN A 220 -0.01 -7.37 -10.71
N ASN A 221 0.46 -8.14 -9.72
CA ASN A 221 1.57 -9.07 -9.92
C ASN A 221 1.12 -10.53 -9.77
N CYS A 222 0.40 -10.88 -8.69
CA CYS A 222 0.10 -12.29 -8.42
C CYS A 222 -1.05 -12.84 -9.28
N GLN A 223 -2.13 -12.07 -9.46
CA GLN A 223 -3.33 -12.49 -10.18
C GLN A 223 -3.07 -12.73 -11.69
N PRO A 224 -2.25 -11.91 -12.39
CA PRO A 224 -1.87 -12.22 -13.75
C PRO A 224 -1.07 -13.52 -13.87
N LEU A 225 -0.17 -13.81 -12.92
CA LEU A 225 0.58 -15.07 -12.89
C LEU A 225 -0.35 -16.27 -12.63
N LEU A 226 -1.32 -16.12 -11.74
CA LEU A 226 -2.37 -17.11 -11.46
C LEU A 226 -3.22 -17.38 -12.72
N THR A 227 -3.64 -16.32 -13.41
CA THR A 227 -4.48 -16.40 -14.63
C THR A 227 -3.72 -17.01 -15.80
N ALA A 228 -2.43 -16.68 -15.94
CA ALA A 228 -1.52 -17.29 -16.90
C ALA A 228 -1.13 -18.73 -16.54
N LYS A 229 -1.65 -19.28 -15.43
CA LYS A 229 -1.36 -20.62 -14.91
C LYS A 229 0.14 -20.86 -14.64
N ARG A 230 0.89 -19.80 -14.33
CA ARG A 230 2.30 -19.83 -13.94
C ARG A 230 2.46 -20.08 -12.44
N TYR A 231 1.89 -21.19 -11.98
CA TYR A 231 1.74 -21.48 -10.55
C TYR A 231 3.08 -21.78 -9.88
N ILE A 232 3.86 -22.70 -10.46
CA ILE A 232 5.20 -23.09 -10.01
C ILE A 232 6.07 -23.30 -11.26
N ALA A 233 7.32 -22.86 -11.20
CA ALA A 233 8.28 -23.05 -12.26
C ALA A 233 8.74 -24.52 -12.29
N THR A 234 8.21 -25.29 -13.23
CA THR A 234 8.71 -26.64 -13.54
C THR A 234 9.72 -26.53 -14.68
N GLY A 235 11.00 -26.35 -14.37
CA GLY A 235 12.07 -26.32 -15.36
C GLY A 235 13.24 -25.37 -15.00
N PRO A 236 14.40 -25.51 -15.67
CA PRO A 236 15.59 -24.69 -15.42
C PRO A 236 15.42 -23.22 -15.84
N THR A 237 14.39 -22.90 -16.63
CA THR A 237 14.08 -21.53 -17.04
C THR A 237 13.20 -20.86 -15.99
N LYS A 238 13.82 -20.38 -14.90
CA LYS A 238 13.21 -19.32 -14.09
C LYS A 238 13.06 -18.10 -15.00
N THR A 239 11.83 -17.77 -15.39
CA THR A 239 11.55 -16.46 -15.96
C THR A 239 11.83 -15.40 -14.90
N VAL A 240 12.30 -14.23 -15.34
CA VAL A 240 12.63 -13.09 -14.45
C VAL A 240 11.42 -12.66 -13.59
N GLU A 241 10.20 -12.98 -14.03
CA GLU A 241 8.93 -12.58 -13.42
C GLU A 241 8.48 -13.45 -12.22
N GLY A 242 9.24 -14.48 -11.83
CA GLY A 242 8.88 -15.36 -10.70
C GLY A 242 7.64 -16.23 -10.96
N THR A 243 7.13 -16.87 -9.90
CA THR A 243 5.94 -17.74 -9.93
C THR A 243 4.78 -17.14 -9.13
N ALA A 244 3.55 -17.57 -9.43
CA ALA A 244 2.39 -17.16 -8.63
C ALA A 244 2.58 -17.54 -7.15
N LEU A 245 3.12 -18.72 -6.87
CA LEU A 245 3.43 -19.17 -5.52
C LEU A 245 4.38 -18.21 -4.78
N GLU A 246 5.51 -17.83 -5.41
CA GLU A 246 6.46 -16.88 -4.82
C GLU A 246 5.80 -15.51 -4.57
N CYS A 247 4.95 -15.05 -5.49
CA CYS A 247 4.23 -13.79 -5.34
C CYS A 247 3.25 -13.81 -4.15
N TYR A 248 2.43 -14.85 -4.02
CA TYR A 248 1.50 -14.99 -2.90
C TYR A 248 2.22 -15.23 -1.57
N GLN A 249 3.36 -15.93 -1.56
CA GLN A 249 4.20 -16.05 -0.36
C GLN A 249 4.78 -14.70 0.08
N GLN A 250 5.19 -13.84 -0.85
CA GLN A 250 5.61 -12.48 -0.54
C GLN A 250 4.45 -11.66 0.03
N ALA A 251 3.27 -11.73 -0.59
CA ALA A 251 2.07 -11.07 -0.11
C ALA A 251 1.64 -11.55 1.29
N GLN A 252 1.75 -12.86 1.56
CA GLN A 252 1.46 -13.45 2.87
C GLN A 252 2.40 -12.96 3.96
N LYS A 253 3.71 -12.82 3.66
CA LYS A 253 4.67 -12.26 4.62
C LYS A 253 4.32 -10.83 5.02
N LEU A 254 3.70 -10.07 4.12
CA LEU A 254 3.29 -8.69 4.38
C LEU A 254 2.00 -8.61 5.20
N CYS A 255 0.96 -9.38 4.84
CA CYS A 255 -0.28 -9.45 5.63
C CYS A 255 -0.77 -10.91 5.68
N PRO A 256 -0.41 -11.67 6.74
CA PRO A 256 -0.69 -13.11 6.84
C PRO A 256 -2.18 -13.47 6.80
N ASP A 257 -3.02 -12.58 7.30
CA ASP A 257 -4.47 -12.76 7.41
C ASP A 257 -5.23 -12.12 6.23
N ASP A 258 -4.55 -11.72 5.15
CA ASP A 258 -5.21 -11.10 4.01
C ASP A 258 -6.10 -12.10 3.26
N PRO A 259 -7.41 -11.79 3.07
CA PRO A 259 -8.33 -12.72 2.44
C PRO A 259 -8.01 -12.98 0.97
N ASN A 260 -7.43 -12.01 0.24
CA ASN A 260 -7.08 -12.18 -1.17
C ASN A 260 -5.86 -13.11 -1.33
N VAL A 261 -4.91 -13.00 -0.40
CA VAL A 261 -3.75 -13.90 -0.37
C VAL A 261 -4.20 -15.33 -0.09
N ARG A 262 -5.02 -15.53 0.93
CA ARG A 262 -5.60 -16.85 1.25
C ARG A 262 -6.37 -17.42 0.06
N LYS A 263 -7.21 -16.60 -0.59
CA LYS A 263 -7.97 -17.01 -1.77
C LYS A 263 -7.07 -17.46 -2.92
N GLY A 264 -5.95 -16.77 -3.15
CA GLY A 264 -4.96 -17.18 -4.15
C GLY A 264 -4.36 -18.57 -3.88
N PHE A 265 -4.03 -18.87 -2.62
CA PHE A 265 -3.56 -20.22 -2.24
C PHE A 265 -4.64 -21.30 -2.45
N GLU A 266 -5.90 -21.02 -2.08
CA GLU A 266 -7.03 -21.92 -2.30
C GLU A 266 -7.25 -22.22 -3.80
N ASP A 267 -7.14 -21.19 -4.66
CA ASP A 267 -7.29 -21.34 -6.11
C ASP A 267 -6.14 -22.19 -6.71
N MET A 268 -4.91 -22.01 -6.22
CA MET A 268 -3.76 -22.84 -6.59
C MET A 268 -3.93 -24.30 -6.14
N GLU A 269 -4.37 -24.52 -4.90
CA GLU A 269 -4.68 -25.86 -4.39
C GLU A 269 -5.74 -26.55 -5.25
N THR A 270 -6.85 -25.86 -5.52
CA THR A 270 -7.95 -26.38 -6.35
C THR A 270 -7.45 -26.81 -7.72
N PHE A 271 -6.63 -25.98 -8.38
CA PHE A 271 -6.03 -26.30 -9.67
C PHE A 271 -5.20 -27.60 -9.61
N TYR A 272 -4.29 -27.72 -8.63
CA TYR A 272 -3.45 -28.91 -8.53
C TYR A 272 -4.26 -30.16 -8.21
N VAL A 273 -5.23 -30.08 -7.31
CA VAL A 273 -6.16 -31.19 -6.99
C VAL A 273 -6.86 -31.70 -8.25
N GLU A 274 -7.41 -30.81 -9.08
CA GLU A 274 -8.04 -31.20 -10.35
C GLU A 274 -7.06 -31.85 -11.33
N LYS A 275 -5.84 -31.29 -11.45
CA LYS A 275 -4.82 -31.82 -12.37
C LYS A 275 -4.30 -33.19 -11.94
N ILE A 276 -4.13 -33.43 -10.64
CA ILE A 276 -3.75 -34.74 -10.10
C ILE A 276 -4.84 -35.77 -10.41
N LYS A 277 -6.12 -35.43 -10.16
CA LYS A 277 -7.25 -36.31 -10.50
C LYS A 277 -7.27 -36.67 -11.99
N GLN A 278 -7.07 -35.70 -12.88
CA GLN A 278 -6.98 -35.91 -14.33
C GLN A 278 -5.80 -36.79 -14.72
N ALA A 279 -4.64 -36.62 -14.08
CA ALA A 279 -3.45 -37.42 -14.36
C ALA A 279 -3.62 -38.88 -13.88
N LEU A 280 -4.20 -39.08 -12.69
CA LEU A 280 -4.50 -40.41 -12.15
C LEU A 280 -5.52 -41.16 -13.02
N SER A 281 -6.60 -40.51 -13.46
CA SER A 281 -7.60 -41.16 -14.33
C SER A 281 -7.04 -41.54 -15.70
N ALA A 282 -6.08 -40.76 -16.22
CA ALA A 282 -5.33 -41.06 -17.43
C ALA A 282 -4.17 -42.04 -17.23
N LYS A 283 -3.99 -42.60 -16.02
CA LYS A 283 -2.86 -43.48 -15.64
C LYS A 283 -1.48 -42.86 -15.86
N GLN A 284 -1.38 -41.53 -15.81
CA GLN A 284 -0.13 -40.76 -15.94
C GLN A 284 0.51 -40.56 -14.56
N PHE A 285 1.00 -41.63 -13.93
CA PHE A 285 1.45 -41.61 -12.53
C PHE A 285 2.63 -40.67 -12.25
N ASP A 286 3.64 -40.62 -13.13
CA ASP A 286 4.79 -39.71 -12.95
C ASP A 286 4.36 -38.24 -12.93
N LYS A 287 3.42 -37.88 -13.81
CA LYS A 287 2.83 -36.55 -13.86
C LYS A 287 1.99 -36.26 -12.61
N ALA A 288 1.20 -37.23 -12.16
CA ALA A 288 0.42 -37.10 -10.92
C ALA A 288 1.34 -36.88 -9.71
N LYS A 289 2.48 -37.58 -9.63
CA LYS A 289 3.49 -37.41 -8.58
C LYS A 289 4.12 -36.01 -8.61
N SER A 290 4.55 -35.53 -9.78
CA SER A 290 5.09 -34.17 -9.92
C SER A 290 4.06 -33.09 -9.55
N LEU A 291 2.79 -33.26 -9.91
CA LEU A 291 1.71 -32.35 -9.52
C LEU A 291 1.42 -32.42 -8.01
N LEU A 292 1.57 -33.58 -7.38
CA LEU A 292 1.43 -33.76 -5.94
C LEU A 292 2.54 -33.04 -5.16
N ASP A 293 3.79 -33.09 -5.64
CA ASP A 293 4.90 -32.34 -5.03
C ASP A 293 4.63 -30.83 -5.09
N ASN A 294 4.08 -30.35 -6.21
CA ASN A 294 3.64 -28.96 -6.37
C ASN A 294 2.49 -28.60 -5.41
N LEU A 295 1.50 -29.47 -5.26
CA LEU A 295 0.41 -29.28 -4.28
C LEU A 295 0.96 -29.16 -2.86
N LYS A 296 1.92 -30.01 -2.48
CA LYS A 296 2.59 -29.94 -1.17
C LYS A 296 3.33 -28.62 -0.96
N ALA A 297 3.91 -28.04 -2.00
CA ALA A 297 4.57 -26.73 -1.91
C ALA A 297 3.58 -25.57 -1.72
N VAL A 298 2.38 -25.67 -2.30
CA VAL A 298 1.31 -24.66 -2.14
C VAL A 298 0.63 -24.79 -0.78
N ASN A 299 0.19 -25.99 -0.42
CA ASN A 299 -0.50 -26.27 0.83
C ASN A 299 -0.10 -27.66 1.38
N PRO A 300 0.92 -27.71 2.26
CA PRO A 300 1.35 -28.97 2.89
C PRO A 300 0.26 -29.66 3.72
N GLN A 301 -0.76 -28.92 4.15
CA GLN A 301 -1.86 -29.40 4.99
C GLN A 301 -3.12 -29.74 4.17
N SER A 302 -3.02 -29.77 2.83
CA SER A 302 -4.16 -30.12 1.99
C SER A 302 -4.67 -31.52 2.35
N PRO A 303 -5.98 -31.69 2.66
CA PRO A 303 -6.54 -32.99 3.02
C PRO A 303 -6.49 -34.00 1.86
N SER A 304 -6.33 -33.53 0.61
CA SER A 304 -6.28 -34.38 -0.59
C SER A 304 -4.93 -35.11 -0.74
N ILE A 305 -3.86 -34.65 -0.08
CA ILE A 305 -2.51 -35.21 -0.25
C ILE A 305 -2.49 -36.70 0.10
N LYS A 306 -3.02 -37.10 1.27
CA LYS A 306 -3.01 -38.51 1.71
C LYS A 306 -3.81 -39.42 0.76
N ASP A 307 -4.94 -38.93 0.25
CA ASP A 307 -5.75 -39.68 -0.71
C ASP A 307 -4.99 -39.92 -2.02
N PHE A 308 -4.29 -38.91 -2.54
CA PHE A 308 -3.48 -39.05 -3.74
C PHE A 308 -2.25 -39.93 -3.55
N GLU A 309 -1.57 -39.84 -2.41
CA GLU A 309 -0.44 -40.71 -2.06
C GLU A 309 -0.83 -42.19 -2.07
N SER A 310 -2.03 -42.53 -1.59
CA SER A 310 -2.53 -43.92 -1.58
C SER A 310 -2.87 -44.48 -2.97
N LYS A 311 -3.05 -43.61 -3.97
CA LYS A 311 -3.44 -43.96 -5.35
C LYS A 311 -2.26 -44.01 -6.32
N LEU A 312 -1.09 -43.56 -5.89
CA LEU A 312 0.14 -43.63 -6.66
C LEU A 312 0.83 -45.00 -6.41
N PRO A 313 1.34 -45.66 -7.47
CA PRO A 313 1.98 -46.97 -7.36
C PRO A 313 3.38 -46.93 -6.72
#